data_AF-A0A210W7R9-F1
#
_entry.id   AF-A0A210W7R9-F1
#
_cell.length_a   1.000
_cell.length_b   1.000
_cell.length_c   1.000
_cell.angle_alpha   90.00
_cell.angle_beta   90.00
_cell.angle_gamma   90.00
#
_symmetry.space_group_name_H-M   'P 1'
#
loop_
_entity.id
_entity.type
_entity.pdbx_description
1 polymer ?
#
loop_
_entity_poly.entity_id
_entity_poly.type
_entity_poly.pdbx_seq_one_letter_code
_entity_poly.pdbx_strand_id
1 'polypeptide(L)'
;MIIPIHSTELRALGAVLLAKATPGPVMDALHCAHMETELGHCIRFAIRVLESKDLPVDVLTVYEFIQQRTCSIRFPVGSKQATLQLLAELMQYSATPDAALAYFLSRANVGEDELAAEEQPWA
;
A
#
# COMPACT_ATOMS: atom_id res chain seq x y z
N MET A 1 -15.86 20.13 -2.07
CA MET A 1 -15.42 19.28 -0.94
C MET A 1 -14.37 18.33 -1.49
N ILE A 2 -13.10 18.66 -1.33
CA ILE A 2 -11.98 17.87 -1.85
C ILE A 2 -11.70 16.80 -0.79
N ILE A 3 -12.09 15.55 -1.06
CA ILE A 3 -11.54 14.42 -0.30
C ILE A 3 -10.12 14.27 -0.86
N PRO A 4 -9.05 14.57 -0.10
CA PRO A 4 -7.71 14.41 -0.63
C PRO A 4 -7.52 12.94 -1.00
N ILE A 5 -7.08 12.71 -2.22
CA ILE A 5 -6.91 11.39 -2.85
C ILE A 5 -5.94 10.52 -2.03
N HIS A 6 -5.02 11.13 -1.26
CA HIS A 6 -4.19 10.47 -0.25
C HIS A 6 -4.98 9.67 0.81
N SER A 7 -6.23 10.02 1.07
CA SER A 7 -7.02 9.37 2.12
C SER A 7 -7.44 7.95 1.77
N THR A 8 -7.63 7.59 0.50
CA THR A 8 -8.14 6.25 0.12
C THR A 8 -7.04 5.20 0.12
N GLU A 9 -5.85 5.52 -0.41
CA GLU A 9 -4.68 4.64 -0.35
C GLU A 9 -4.31 4.31 1.10
N LEU A 10 -4.20 5.34 1.94
CA LEU A 10 -3.85 5.17 3.35
C LEU A 10 -4.93 4.42 4.12
N ARG A 11 -6.21 4.63 3.79
CA ARG A 11 -7.32 3.81 4.33
C ARG A 11 -7.17 2.34 4.00
N ALA A 12 -6.88 2.02 2.74
CA ALA A 12 -6.73 0.64 2.30
C ALA A 12 -5.53 -0.03 2.99
N LEU A 13 -4.38 0.66 3.09
CA LEU A 13 -3.21 0.19 3.83
C LEU A 13 -3.50 0.07 5.34
N GLY A 14 -4.27 0.99 5.91
CA GLY A 14 -4.70 0.95 7.32
C GLY A 14 -5.56 -0.26 7.63
N ALA A 15 -6.48 -0.62 6.74
CA ALA A 15 -7.30 -1.83 6.88
C ALA A 15 -6.45 -3.09 6.94
N VAL A 16 -5.33 -3.14 6.21
CA VAL A 16 -4.36 -4.24 6.26
C VAL A 16 -3.59 -4.23 7.57
N LEU A 17 -3.02 -3.09 7.96
CA LEU A 17 -2.11 -3.00 9.10
C LEU A 17 -2.82 -3.10 10.46
N LEU A 18 -4.09 -2.69 10.53
CA LEU A 18 -4.90 -2.73 11.75
C LEU A 18 -5.72 -4.02 11.89
N ALA A 19 -5.78 -4.85 10.86
CA ALA A 19 -6.48 -6.13 10.94
C ALA A 19 -5.71 -7.11 11.82
N LYS A 20 -6.42 -7.82 12.71
CA LYS A 20 -5.84 -8.93 13.49
C LYS A 20 -5.35 -10.06 12.58
N ALA A 21 -6.04 -10.25 11.46
CA ALA A 21 -5.64 -11.14 10.38
C ALA A 21 -6.19 -10.54 9.08
N THR A 22 -5.31 -10.21 8.15
CA THR A 22 -5.69 -9.70 6.84
C THR A 22 -6.17 -10.88 5.97
N PRO A 23 -7.34 -10.80 5.34
CA PRO A 23 -7.80 -11.84 4.42
C PRO A 23 -6.81 -12.02 3.27
N GLY A 24 -6.52 -13.27 2.90
CA GLY A 24 -5.61 -13.61 1.77
C GLY A 24 -5.89 -12.83 0.49
N PRO A 25 -7.16 -12.71 0.02
CA PRO A 25 -7.48 -11.94 -1.18
C PRO A 25 -7.08 -10.45 -1.13
N VAL A 26 -7.10 -9.84 0.07
CA VAL A 26 -6.69 -8.44 0.26
C VAL A 26 -5.17 -8.33 0.13
N MET A 27 -4.41 -9.28 0.68
CA MET A 27 -2.95 -9.34 0.57
C MET A 27 -2.52 -9.57 -0.88
N ASP A 28 -3.15 -10.52 -1.58
CA ASP A 28 -2.89 -10.80 -2.98
C ASP A 28 -3.13 -9.56 -3.86
N ALA A 29 -4.26 -8.87 -3.67
CA ALA A 29 -4.57 -7.65 -4.38
C ALA A 29 -3.56 -6.53 -4.07
N LEU A 30 -3.14 -6.36 -2.81
CA LEU A 30 -2.10 -5.40 -2.42
C LEU A 30 -0.76 -5.68 -3.13
N HIS A 31 -0.39 -6.95 -3.30
CA HIS A 31 0.84 -7.32 -4.01
C HIS A 31 0.81 -6.95 -5.49
N CYS A 32 -0.36 -6.90 -6.09
CA CYS A 32 -0.54 -6.49 -7.49
C CYS A 32 -0.76 -4.98 -7.65
N ALA A 33 -1.23 -4.28 -6.63
CA ALA A 33 -1.62 -2.88 -6.72
C ALA A 33 -0.45 -1.92 -6.94
N HIS A 34 -0.63 -0.95 -7.85
CA HIS A 34 0.24 0.22 -7.97
C HIS A 34 -0.15 1.29 -6.93
N MET A 35 0.84 1.78 -6.17
CA MET A 35 0.61 2.80 -5.14
C MET A 35 0.78 4.21 -5.76
N GLU A 36 -0.08 5.14 -5.38
CA GLU A 36 -0.09 6.53 -5.80
C GLU A 36 1.00 7.34 -5.12
N THR A 37 1.35 7.02 -3.88
CA THR A 37 2.34 7.78 -3.11
C THR A 37 3.63 7.02 -2.88
N GLU A 38 4.73 7.74 -2.73
CA GLU A 38 6.02 7.16 -2.31
C GLU A 38 5.93 6.46 -0.95
N LEU A 39 5.08 6.99 -0.06
CA LEU A 39 4.81 6.40 1.24
C LEU A 39 4.04 5.07 1.11
N GLY A 40 3.02 5.03 0.26
CA GLY A 40 2.30 3.80 -0.09
C GLY A 40 3.24 2.75 -0.68
N HIS A 41 4.14 3.15 -1.59
CA HIS A 41 5.19 2.26 -2.11
C HIS A 41 6.11 1.72 -1.01
N CYS A 42 6.53 2.56 -0.08
CA CYS A 42 7.38 2.19 1.05
C CYS A 42 6.67 1.17 1.96
N ILE A 43 5.41 1.41 2.30
CA ILE A 43 4.59 0.52 3.15
C ILE A 43 4.35 -0.82 2.45
N ARG A 44 3.92 -0.81 1.18
CA ARG A 44 3.72 -2.05 0.40
C ARG A 44 5.00 -2.86 0.31
N PHE A 45 6.14 -2.20 0.11
CA PHE A 45 7.45 -2.87 0.11
C PHE A 45 7.75 -3.50 1.49
N ALA A 46 7.54 -2.76 2.58
CA ALA A 46 7.74 -3.27 3.93
C ALA A 46 6.86 -4.50 4.21
N ILE A 47 5.57 -4.42 3.89
CA ILE A 47 4.61 -5.52 4.02
C ILE A 47 5.10 -6.78 3.28
N ARG A 48 5.50 -6.64 2.02
CA ARG A 48 6.00 -7.76 1.22
C ARG A 48 7.27 -8.38 1.78
N VAL A 49 8.19 -7.58 2.32
CA VAL A 49 9.42 -8.10 2.92
C VAL A 49 9.14 -8.80 4.25
N LEU A 50 8.23 -8.29 5.08
CA LEU A 50 7.86 -8.92 6.33
C LEU A 50 7.14 -10.25 6.10
N GLU A 51 6.20 -10.29 5.18
CA GLU A 51 5.47 -11.51 4.82
C GLU A 51 6.39 -12.59 4.25
N SER A 52 7.32 -12.25 3.34
CA SER A 52 8.30 -13.21 2.81
C SER A 52 9.28 -13.77 3.85
N LYS A 53 9.26 -13.24 5.08
CA LYS A 53 10.05 -13.71 6.22
C LYS A 53 9.19 -14.32 7.32
N ASP A 54 7.89 -14.53 7.06
CA ASP A 54 6.90 -14.97 8.04
C ASP A 54 6.89 -14.09 9.30
N LEU A 55 7.14 -12.78 9.15
CA LEU A 55 7.10 -11.80 10.23
C LEU A 55 5.71 -11.14 10.31
N PRO A 56 5.28 -10.69 11.51
CA PRO A 56 4.03 -9.99 11.69
C PRO A 56 3.88 -8.78 10.76
N VAL A 57 2.72 -8.66 10.11
CA VAL A 57 2.33 -7.50 9.32
C VAL A 57 1.35 -6.67 10.13
N ASP A 58 1.91 -5.87 11.03
CA ASP A 58 1.16 -4.91 11.83
C ASP A 58 1.81 -3.53 11.76
N VAL A 59 1.09 -2.53 12.25
CA VAL A 59 1.50 -1.13 12.27
C VAL A 59 2.89 -0.91 12.87
N LEU A 60 3.20 -1.53 14.01
CA LEU A 60 4.47 -1.33 14.72
C LEU A 60 5.61 -2.02 13.98
N THR A 61 5.40 -3.26 13.55
CA THR A 61 6.43 -4.03 12.84
C THR A 61 6.79 -3.38 11.51
N VAL A 62 5.80 -2.85 10.77
CA VAL A 62 6.03 -2.09 9.54
C VAL A 62 6.76 -0.78 9.82
N TYR A 63 6.38 -0.05 10.88
CA TYR A 63 7.08 1.17 11.29
C TYR A 63 8.56 0.89 11.58
N GLU A 64 8.85 -0.11 12.41
CA GLU A 64 10.22 -0.49 12.77
C GLU A 64 11.03 -0.87 11.53
N PHE A 65 10.44 -1.62 10.59
CA PHE A 65 11.11 -2.00 9.35
C PHE A 65 11.45 -0.78 8.48
N ILE A 66 10.53 0.17 8.33
CA ILE A 66 10.76 1.39 7.54
C ILE A 66 11.93 2.22 8.11
N GLN A 67 12.11 2.21 9.43
CA GLN A 67 13.23 2.88 10.10
C GLN A 67 14.58 2.19 9.90
N GLN A 68 14.61 0.93 9.43
CA GLN A 68 15.85 0.22 9.16
C GLN A 68 16.56 0.78 7.92
N ARG A 69 17.89 0.69 7.94
CA ARG A 69 18.77 1.18 6.87
C ARG A 69 18.39 0.63 5.48
N THR A 70 17.90 -0.60 5.42
CA THR A 70 17.46 -1.28 4.20
C THR A 70 16.33 -0.53 3.49
N CYS A 71 15.35 -0.02 4.26
CA CYS A 71 14.20 0.68 3.71
C CYS A 71 14.52 2.16 3.49
N SER A 72 15.22 2.79 4.42
CA SER A 72 15.54 4.23 4.36
C SER A 72 16.49 4.63 3.23
N ILE A 73 17.36 3.73 2.77
CA ILE A 73 18.18 3.96 1.56
C ILE A 73 17.31 3.95 0.30
N ARG A 74 16.32 3.06 0.24
CA ARG A 74 15.46 2.87 -0.94
C ARG A 74 14.34 3.90 -1.03
N PHE A 75 13.87 4.39 0.11
CA PHE A 75 12.83 5.40 0.25
C PHE A 75 13.36 6.53 1.15
N PRO A 76 14.16 7.48 0.61
CA PRO A 76 14.73 8.57 1.40
C PRO A 76 13.68 9.54 1.98
N VAL A 77 12.43 9.45 1.48
CA VAL A 77 11.25 10.19 1.96
C VAL A 77 10.60 9.53 3.17
N GLY A 78 10.96 8.28 3.49
CA GLY A 78 10.59 7.53 4.70
C GLY A 78 11.23 8.08 5.99
N SER A 79 11.23 9.40 6.13
CA SER A 79 11.63 10.08 7.35
C SER A 79 10.74 9.63 8.52
N LYS A 80 11.31 9.66 9.73
CA LYS A 80 10.57 9.45 10.99
C LYS A 80 9.26 10.26 11.05
N GLN A 81 9.27 11.44 10.44
CA GLN A 81 8.15 12.37 10.44
C GLN A 81 7.01 11.93 9.50
N ALA A 82 7.32 11.53 8.26
CA ALA A 82 6.33 10.98 7.33
C ALA A 82 5.70 9.67 7.85
N THR A 83 6.52 8.84 8.50
CA THR A 83 6.05 7.57 9.09
C THR A 83 5.22 7.79 10.36
N LEU A 84 5.52 8.81 11.18
CA LEU A 84 4.65 9.19 12.32
C LEU A 84 3.33 9.80 11.85
N GLN A 85 3.37 10.59 10.78
CA GLN A 85 2.17 11.18 10.19
C GLN A 85 1.27 10.10 9.59
N LEU A 86 1.86 9.06 8.98
CA LEU A 86 1.16 7.84 8.59
C LEU A 86 0.44 7.18 9.77
N LEU A 87 1.13 6.93 10.89
CA LEU A 87 0.53 6.34 12.08
C LEU A 87 -0.66 7.16 12.59
N ALA A 88 -0.50 8.49 12.61
CA ALA A 88 -1.56 9.41 13.03
C ALA A 88 -2.76 9.38 12.08
N GLU A 89 -2.54 9.27 10.76
CA GLU A 89 -3.61 9.22 9.77
C GLU A 89 -4.30 7.85 9.72
N LEU A 90 -3.55 6.75 9.82
CA LEU A 90 -4.12 5.39 9.89
C LEU A 90 -5.06 5.23 11.08
N MET A 91 -4.72 5.80 12.24
CA MET A 91 -5.56 5.79 13.43
C MET A 91 -6.85 6.61 13.27
N GLN A 92 -6.90 7.56 12.32
CA GLN A 92 -8.08 8.40 12.09
C GLN A 92 -9.07 7.77 11.11
N TYR A 93 -8.65 6.78 10.33
CA TYR A 93 -9.48 6.21 9.28
C TYR A 93 -9.66 4.70 9.44
N SER A 94 -10.89 4.30 9.80
CA SER A 94 -11.29 2.89 9.72
C SER A 94 -11.75 2.58 8.29
N ALA A 95 -11.09 1.64 7.63
CA ALA A 95 -11.60 1.04 6.40
C ALA A 95 -11.83 -0.46 6.61
N THR A 96 -12.88 -0.99 5.98
CA THR A 96 -13.16 -2.43 6.01
C THR A 96 -12.24 -3.16 5.03
N PRO A 97 -11.97 -4.47 5.25
CA PRO A 97 -11.23 -5.28 4.30
C PRO A 97 -11.80 -5.25 2.87
N ASP A 98 -13.13 -5.19 2.72
CA ASP A 98 -13.78 -5.12 1.41
C ASP A 98 -13.48 -3.81 0.67
N ALA A 99 -13.44 -2.69 1.39
CA ALA A 99 -13.10 -1.39 0.82
C ALA A 99 -11.62 -1.36 0.38
N ALA A 100 -10.74 -1.98 1.17
CA ALA A 100 -9.33 -2.13 0.83
C ALA A 100 -9.14 -3.01 -0.41
N LEU A 101 -9.85 -4.15 -0.48
CA LEU A 101 -9.83 -5.05 -1.63
C LEU A 101 -10.26 -4.32 -2.90
N ALA A 102 -11.39 -3.62 -2.87
CA ALA A 102 -11.88 -2.86 -4.01
C ALA A 102 -10.87 -1.80 -4.48
N TYR A 103 -10.25 -1.09 -3.53
CA TYR A 103 -9.18 -0.14 -3.85
C TYR A 103 -8.01 -0.83 -4.55
N PHE A 104 -7.43 -1.89 -3.96
CA PHE A 104 -6.26 -2.55 -4.54
C PHE A 104 -6.54 -3.18 -5.90
N LEU A 105 -7.71 -3.81 -6.09
CA LEU A 105 -8.12 -4.37 -7.38
C LEU A 105 -8.24 -3.29 -8.47
N SER A 106 -8.78 -2.11 -8.14
CA SER A 106 -8.85 -0.99 -9.10
C SER A 106 -7.47 -0.51 -9.57
N ARG A 107 -6.42 -0.83 -8.82
CA ARG A 107 -5.02 -0.44 -9.09
C ARG A 107 -4.15 -1.58 -9.60
N ALA A 108 -4.64 -2.83 -9.52
CA ALA A 108 -3.96 -4.01 -10.03
C ALA A 108 -4.11 -4.18 -11.55
N ASN A 109 -5.19 -3.62 -12.13
CA ASN A 109 -5.55 -3.81 -13.54
C ASN A 109 -5.20 -2.64 -14.47
N VAL A 110 -4.34 -1.70 -14.05
CA VAL A 110 -3.89 -0.57 -14.91
C VAL A 110 -2.89 -1.03 -16.01
N GLY A 111 -2.93 -2.31 -16.40
CA GLY A 111 -2.09 -2.89 -17.45
C GLY A 111 -2.84 -3.56 -18.60
N GLU A 112 -4.17 -3.70 -18.54
CA GLU A 112 -4.91 -4.37 -19.63
C GLU A 112 -5.54 -3.41 -20.66
N ASP A 113 -5.77 -2.13 -20.33
CA ASP A 113 -6.34 -1.17 -21.29
C ASP A 113 -5.29 -0.41 -22.13
N GLU A 114 -4.00 -0.39 -21.75
CA GLU A 114 -2.93 0.20 -22.58
C GLU A 114 -2.36 -0.77 -23.63
N LEU A 115 -2.41 -2.09 -23.37
CA LEU A 115 -1.99 -3.12 -24.34
C LEU A 115 -3.00 -3.33 -25.49
N ALA A 116 -4.24 -2.89 -25.32
CA ALA A 116 -5.25 -2.89 -26.39
C ALA A 116 -5.13 -1.68 -27.34
N ALA A 117 -4.35 -0.65 -26.97
CA ALA A 117 -4.20 0.58 -27.76
C ALA A 117 -2.96 0.60 -28.68
N GLU A 118 -2.04 -0.38 -28.56
CA GLU A 118 -0.86 -0.52 -29.43
C GLU A 118 -1.01 -1.59 -30.54
N GLU A 119 -2.21 -2.10 -30.80
CA GLU A 119 -2.53 -2.72 -32.10
C GLU A 119 -3.03 -1.64 -33.08
N GLN A 120 -2.16 -0.74 -33.50
CA GLN A 120 -2.34 -0.07 -34.80
C GLN A 120 -1.61 -0.90 -35.87
N PRO A 121 -2.32 -1.69 -36.68
CA PRO A 121 -1.72 -2.31 -37.84
C PRO A 121 -1.43 -1.19 -38.85
N TRP A 122 -0.15 -1.06 -39.21
CA TRP A 122 0.32 -0.76 -40.57
C TRP A 122 -0.82 -0.72 -41.62
N ALA A 123 -1.26 0.49 -41.96
CA ALA A 123 -2.05 0.81 -43.14
C ALA A 123 -1.48 2.08 -43.80
#